data_AF-A0A969NFP9-F1
#
_entry.id   AF-A0A969NFP9-F1
#
_cell.length_a   1.000
_cell.length_b   1.000
_cell.length_c   1.000
_cell.angle_alpha   90.00
_cell.angle_beta   90.00
_cell.angle_gamma   90.00
#
_symmetry.space_group_name_H-M   'P 1'
#
loop_
_entity.id
_entity.type
_entity.pdbx_description
1 polymer ?
#
loop_
_entity_poly.entity_id
_entity_poly.type
_entity_poly.pdbx_seq_one_letter_code
_entity_poly.pdbx_strand_id
1 'polypeptide(L)'
;MRPKSFEIEKKESDEIKTTEQRTRFIITGYVINAETGVRIPNATVYQIGKTNSVLTNADGRYSITVSAKEDNLGLAYSGKNFVDTVIVVQPANHSINMRLVPKEKPPEQIATKGLEVLAEEPDSVIKLEELALVKFAVRKRQFSLSKNLQFIEKHHIQASLIPGFGTNRLMSGNVENNFSFNLLGGYSYAVNGFELGGFLNIVRTDVRTVQVAGFSNVVGGNTTGIQLAGFMNNNRQSVTGIQVAGFSNIVLDTITGVQLSGFSNVLKGKMNGLQVAGFSNVTTENVDGVQVSGFSNYARKDVRFAQISGFVNYGKNVGGAQLSGFANIGADVGGAQISGFLNYSDGTIGGAQVAGFLNVANEVNSAQVSGFINVSRQKITGLQASCINIAKKVKGVQLGLVNLADSVSGTSIGLISYVRQGLHKFEIAMHENRYASLSFKTGTHRFYNIFTGSINIDDGNYWSVGYGAGTEFRERKRFYFGFNFAGSYVNENFEFVDYFPINTHLKFEPHIGWRFFKTSAIAVAPSMNLFITDWLSENGHYGSSFAPYEMFEVAEEGVKVSGWIGASIVIRL
;
A
#
# COMPACT_ATOMS: atom_id res chain seq x y z
N MET A 1 -25.25 -30.33 85.09
CA MET A 1 -24.00 -31.04 85.48
C MET A 1 -22.98 -30.84 84.36
N ARG A 2 -21.85 -30.18 84.66
CA ARG A 2 -20.71 -29.92 83.75
C ARG A 2 -19.98 -31.23 83.41
N PRO A 3 -19.22 -31.39 82.30
CA PRO A 3 -17.88 -30.78 82.08
C PRO A 3 -17.56 -30.50 80.58
N LYS A 4 -16.45 -29.94 80.09
CA LYS A 4 -15.13 -29.53 80.58
C LYS A 4 -14.59 -28.52 79.55
N SER A 5 -14.07 -27.37 80.00
CA SER A 5 -13.31 -26.41 79.18
C SER A 5 -11.92 -26.97 78.91
N PHE A 6 -11.50 -27.00 77.64
CA PHE A 6 -10.12 -27.25 77.25
C PHE A 6 -9.35 -25.92 77.30
N GLU A 7 -8.47 -25.79 78.30
CA GLU A 7 -7.35 -24.85 78.26
C GLU A 7 -6.36 -25.34 77.21
N ILE A 8 -5.99 -24.46 76.27
CA ILE A 8 -4.82 -24.63 75.44
C ILE A 8 -3.81 -23.59 75.92
N GLU A 9 -2.73 -24.10 76.51
CA GLU A 9 -1.55 -23.34 76.92
C GLU A 9 -1.06 -22.43 75.79
N LYS A 10 -0.96 -21.14 76.10
CA LYS A 10 -0.11 -20.21 75.35
C LYS A 10 1.33 -20.66 75.54
N LYS A 11 1.88 -21.37 74.55
CA LYS A 11 3.33 -21.41 74.32
C LYS A 11 3.74 -20.03 73.80
N GLU A 12 4.17 -19.16 74.70
CA GLU A 12 5.03 -18.03 74.34
C GLU A 12 6.28 -18.62 73.67
N SER A 13 6.30 -18.55 72.34
CA SER A 13 7.51 -18.72 71.57
C SER A 13 8.11 -17.32 71.45
N ASP A 14 9.18 -17.11 72.19
CA ASP A 14 10.12 -16.00 71.99
C ASP A 14 10.74 -16.12 70.58
N GLU A 15 10.00 -15.71 69.55
CA GLU A 15 10.60 -15.27 68.29
C GLU A 15 10.89 -13.78 68.42
N ILE A 16 12.03 -13.49 69.04
CA ILE A 16 12.70 -12.20 68.87
C ILE A 16 13.07 -12.09 67.39
N LYS A 17 12.18 -11.51 66.58
CA LYS A 17 12.57 -10.89 65.31
C LYS A 17 13.32 -9.62 65.65
N THR A 18 14.61 -9.75 65.97
CA THR A 18 15.58 -8.67 65.87
C THR A 18 15.53 -8.16 64.44
N THR A 19 14.76 -7.09 64.24
CA THR A 19 14.87 -6.30 63.02
C THR A 19 16.18 -5.54 63.17
N GLU A 20 17.30 -6.14 62.78
CA GLU A 20 18.60 -5.47 62.76
C GLU A 20 18.45 -4.12 62.03
N GLN A 21 18.50 -3.04 62.80
CA GLN A 21 18.34 -1.70 62.30
C GLN A 21 19.55 -1.36 61.42
N ARG A 22 19.33 -1.25 60.11
CA ARG A 22 20.33 -0.74 59.17
C ARG A 22 20.70 0.70 59.53
N THR A 23 21.95 0.92 59.95
CA THR A 23 22.48 2.26 60.16
C THR A 23 22.61 2.99 58.82
N ARG A 24 22.11 4.23 58.75
CA ARG A 24 22.29 5.12 57.59
C ARG A 24 23.33 6.18 57.91
N PHE A 25 24.19 6.46 56.95
CA PHE A 25 25.25 7.46 57.08
C PHE A 25 25.54 8.07 55.70
N ILE A 26 26.26 9.19 55.71
CA ILE A 26 26.52 10.01 54.54
C ILE A 26 28.02 9.96 54.25
N ILE A 27 28.36 9.62 53.01
CA ILE A 27 29.72 9.72 52.50
C ILE A 27 29.76 10.90 51.53
N THR A 28 30.70 11.81 51.74
CA THR A 28 30.92 12.98 50.89
C THR A 28 32.32 12.96 50.31
N GLY A 29 32.58 13.77 49.28
CA GLY A 29 33.94 13.95 48.78
C GLY A 29 33.98 14.49 47.36
N TYR A 30 35.14 14.38 46.74
CA TYR A 30 35.37 14.77 45.35
C TYR A 30 35.84 13.58 44.52
N VAL A 31 35.39 13.52 43.26
CA VAL A 31 35.96 12.62 42.25
C VAL A 31 36.90 13.41 41.36
N ILE A 32 38.11 12.91 41.18
CA ILE A 32 39.25 13.63 40.62
C ILE A 32 39.93 12.76 39.58
N ASN A 33 40.39 13.34 38.48
CA ASN A 33 41.22 12.64 37.50
C ASN A 33 42.60 12.38 38.11
N ALA A 34 43.02 11.11 38.14
CA ALA A 34 44.28 10.70 38.75
C ALA A 34 45.52 11.27 38.04
N GLU A 35 45.43 11.54 36.74
CA GLU A 35 46.53 12.07 35.92
C GLU A 35 46.59 13.60 35.96
N THR A 36 45.45 14.27 35.75
CA THR A 36 45.43 15.74 35.59
C THR A 36 45.13 16.48 36.89
N GLY A 37 44.64 15.80 37.93
CA GLY A 37 44.18 16.42 39.16
C GLY A 37 42.88 17.23 39.02
N VAL A 38 42.29 17.30 37.83
CA VAL A 38 41.05 18.04 37.56
C VAL A 38 39.85 17.29 38.15
N ARG A 39 38.93 18.02 38.78
CA ARG A 39 37.70 17.44 39.36
C ARG A 39 36.77 16.97 38.25
N ILE A 40 36.17 15.79 38.42
CA ILE A 40 35.37 15.13 37.39
C ILE A 40 33.88 15.39 37.66
N PRO A 41 33.20 16.23 36.87
CA PRO A 41 31.75 16.38 36.95
C PRO A 41 31.03 15.19 36.33
N ASN A 42 29.81 14.91 36.81
CA ASN A 42 28.96 13.81 36.35
C ASN A 42 29.61 12.41 36.41
N ALA A 43 30.56 12.16 37.31
CA ALA A 43 30.95 10.80 37.69
C ALA A 43 29.87 10.19 38.57
N THR A 44 29.61 8.89 38.42
CA THR A 44 28.63 8.16 39.22
C THR A 44 29.30 7.60 40.47
N VAL A 45 28.69 7.80 41.63
CA VAL A 45 29.05 7.14 42.88
C VAL A 45 27.88 6.29 43.35
N TYR A 46 28.08 5.01 43.64
CA TYR A 46 27.00 4.09 44.02
C TYR A 46 27.46 3.02 45.01
N GLN A 47 26.51 2.52 45.80
CA GLN A 47 26.73 1.41 46.72
C GLN A 47 26.59 0.09 45.98
N ILE A 48 27.56 -0.81 46.09
CA ILE A 48 27.51 -2.15 45.49
C ILE A 48 26.32 -2.95 46.07
N GLY A 49 25.58 -3.61 45.19
CA GLY A 49 24.42 -4.44 45.53
C GLY A 49 23.17 -3.66 45.93
N LYS A 50 23.14 -2.34 45.73
CA LYS A 50 21.98 -1.48 45.98
C LYS A 50 21.82 -0.40 44.92
N THR A 51 20.61 0.13 44.78
CA THR A 51 20.27 1.23 43.86
C THR A 51 20.59 2.63 44.38
N ASN A 52 21.26 2.74 45.54
CA ASN A 52 21.73 4.01 46.09
C ASN A 52 22.86 4.57 45.21
N SER A 53 22.59 5.66 44.49
CA SER A 53 23.55 6.29 43.59
C SER A 53 23.37 7.81 43.52
N VAL A 54 24.45 8.52 43.21
CA VAL A 54 24.47 9.96 42.95
C VAL A 54 25.47 10.30 41.83
N LEU A 55 25.34 11.49 41.24
CA LEU A 55 26.33 12.05 40.33
C LEU A 55 27.11 13.15 41.02
N THR A 56 28.39 13.29 40.69
CA THR A 56 29.15 14.47 41.09
C THR A 56 28.63 15.74 40.40
N ASN A 57 28.66 16.86 41.13
CA ASN A 57 28.27 18.16 40.63
C ASN A 57 29.31 18.76 39.67
N ALA A 58 29.12 20.01 39.21
CA ALA A 58 30.06 20.71 38.33
C ALA A 58 31.48 20.80 38.92
N ASP A 59 31.60 20.89 40.24
CA ASP A 59 32.86 20.93 40.97
C ASP A 59 33.40 19.53 41.32
N GLY A 60 32.86 18.45 40.75
CA GLY A 60 33.23 17.07 41.05
C GLY A 60 32.90 16.58 42.45
N ARG A 61 32.11 17.33 43.23
CA ARG A 61 31.68 16.96 44.60
C ARG A 61 30.50 15.99 44.57
N TYR A 62 30.49 15.00 45.46
CA TYR A 62 29.34 14.13 45.72
C TYR A 62 28.96 14.08 47.21
N SER A 63 27.73 13.64 47.46
CA SER A 63 27.19 13.33 48.78
C SER A 63 26.19 12.20 48.63
N ILE A 64 26.52 11.01 49.12
CA ILE A 64 25.70 9.81 49.00
C ILE A 64 25.28 9.30 50.37
N THR A 65 23.99 8.99 50.52
CA THR A 65 23.48 8.26 51.67
C THR A 65 23.53 6.77 51.39
N VAL A 66 24.22 6.02 52.24
CA VAL A 66 24.39 4.57 52.15
C VAL A 66 23.81 3.89 53.39
N SER A 67 23.59 2.59 53.29
CA SER A 67 23.10 1.79 54.42
C SER A 67 23.75 0.41 54.42
N ALA A 68 24.32 0.02 55.56
CA ALA A 68 24.97 -1.28 55.73
C ALA A 68 24.22 -2.12 56.78
N LYS A 69 24.36 -3.44 56.64
CA LYS A 69 24.09 -4.41 57.70
C LYS A 69 25.39 -5.00 58.25
N GLU A 70 26.40 -5.13 57.37
CA GLU A 70 27.74 -5.64 57.65
C GLU A 70 28.68 -4.53 58.13
N ASP A 71 29.82 -4.93 58.69
CA ASP A 71 30.90 -4.05 59.16
C ASP A 71 31.61 -3.28 58.04
N ASN A 72 31.32 -3.61 56.78
CA ASN A 72 31.92 -3.01 55.59
C ASN A 72 30.89 -2.94 54.45
N LEU A 73 31.07 -1.98 53.54
CA LEU A 73 30.32 -1.92 52.28
C LEU A 73 31.20 -1.53 51.11
N GLY A 74 30.89 -2.05 49.93
CA GLY A 74 31.50 -1.63 48.68
C GLY A 74 30.90 -0.31 48.18
N LEU A 75 31.73 0.70 47.96
CA LEU A 75 31.38 1.95 47.30
C LEU A 75 32.14 2.04 45.98
N ALA A 76 31.41 2.24 44.89
CA ALA A 76 31.96 2.25 43.55
C ALA A 76 31.86 3.64 42.90
N TYR A 77 32.86 3.94 42.08
CA TYR A 77 33.02 5.18 41.36
C TYR A 77 33.24 4.86 39.89
N SER A 78 32.33 5.31 39.04
CA SER A 78 32.34 5.03 37.60
C SER A 78 32.22 6.31 36.79
N GLY A 79 32.90 6.35 35.65
CA GLY A 79 32.81 7.45 34.69
C GLY A 79 33.04 6.93 33.28
N LYS A 80 32.34 7.50 32.29
CA LYS A 80 32.38 7.05 30.89
C LYS A 80 33.80 6.74 30.38
N ASN A 81 34.75 7.63 30.66
CA ASN A 81 36.14 7.55 30.18
C ASN A 81 37.14 7.16 31.27
N PHE A 82 36.68 6.58 32.39
CA PHE A 82 37.50 6.26 33.55
C PHE A 82 37.33 4.80 33.95
N VAL A 83 38.38 4.21 34.51
CA VAL A 83 38.35 2.85 35.04
C VAL A 83 37.49 2.82 36.31
N ASP A 84 36.47 1.97 36.30
CA ASP A 84 35.57 1.80 37.42
C ASP A 84 36.36 1.33 38.65
N THR A 85 36.20 2.04 39.77
CA THR A 85 36.96 1.78 41.00
C THR A 85 36.00 1.45 42.14
N VAL A 86 36.23 0.33 42.82
CA VAL A 86 35.47 -0.08 44.01
C VAL A 86 36.38 0.00 45.23
N ILE A 87 35.90 0.65 46.29
CA ILE A 87 36.55 0.67 47.60
C ILE A 87 35.63 0.04 48.64
N VAL A 88 36.22 -0.48 49.71
CA VAL A 88 35.48 -0.98 50.87
C VAL A 88 35.59 0.05 51.98
N VAL A 89 34.45 0.43 52.56
CA VAL A 89 34.37 1.46 53.60
C VAL A 89 33.57 0.97 54.80
N GLN A 90 33.95 1.44 55.99
CA GLN A 90 33.24 1.14 57.23
C GLN A 90 31.96 1.99 57.38
N PRO A 91 30.94 1.51 58.13
CA PRO A 91 29.67 2.21 58.37
C PRO A 91 29.74 3.51 59.20
N ALA A 92 30.39 4.55 58.69
CA ALA A 92 30.44 5.86 59.34
C ALA A 92 30.33 7.02 58.33
N ASN A 93 30.06 8.23 58.85
CA ASN A 93 30.13 9.43 58.04
C ASN A 93 31.59 9.68 57.63
N HIS A 94 31.87 9.64 56.33
CA HIS A 94 33.22 9.79 55.79
C HIS A 94 33.30 10.94 54.77
N SER A 95 34.50 11.53 54.67
CA SER A 95 34.89 12.34 53.52
C SER A 95 35.97 11.59 52.74
N ILE A 96 35.67 11.18 51.50
CA ILE A 96 36.56 10.35 50.68
C ILE A 96 36.78 11.04 49.34
N ASN A 97 38.01 11.40 49.03
CA ASN A 97 38.37 11.91 47.71
C ASN A 97 38.82 10.74 46.85
N MET A 98 38.10 10.49 45.77
CA MET A 98 38.42 9.41 44.85
C MET A 98 39.18 9.92 43.64
N ARG A 99 40.34 9.32 43.35
CA ARG A 99 41.09 9.54 42.13
C ARG A 99 40.79 8.42 41.13
N LEU A 100 40.16 8.75 40.01
CA LEU A 100 39.86 7.81 38.94
C LEU A 100 40.93 7.89 37.86
N VAL A 101 41.41 6.71 37.44
CA VAL A 101 42.36 6.57 36.34
C VAL A 101 41.60 6.65 35.01
N PRO A 102 41.98 7.50 34.05
CA PRO A 102 41.42 7.48 32.71
C PRO A 102 41.55 6.09 32.07
N LYS A 103 40.54 5.66 31.32
CA LYS A 103 40.66 4.46 30.49
C LYS A 103 41.71 4.74 29.43
N GLU A 104 42.74 3.89 29.35
CA GLU A 104 43.69 3.94 28.24
C GLU A 104 42.91 3.78 26.93
N LYS A 105 43.09 4.72 26.00
CA LYS A 105 42.63 4.51 24.63
C LYS A 105 43.46 3.35 24.07
N PRO A 106 42.85 2.35 23.42
CA PRO A 106 43.64 1.37 22.68
C PRO A 106 44.56 2.13 21.71
N PRO A 107 45.82 1.70 21.52
CA PRO A 107 46.74 2.37 20.61
C PRO A 107 46.09 2.50 19.23
N GLU A 108 46.15 3.69 18.61
CA GLU A 108 45.63 3.95 17.25
C GLU A 108 46.13 2.94 16.19
N GLN A 109 47.20 2.20 16.50
CA GLN A 109 47.88 1.26 15.61
C GLN A 109 47.43 -0.20 15.71
N ILE A 110 46.55 -0.59 16.64
CA ILE A 110 45.82 -1.87 16.43
C ILE A 110 44.74 -1.56 15.39
N ALA A 111 45.17 -1.35 14.16
CA ALA A 111 44.30 -1.41 13.01
C ALA A 111 43.54 -2.74 13.15
N THR A 112 42.22 -2.67 13.22
CA THR A 112 41.29 -3.79 13.04
C THR A 112 41.41 -4.31 11.61
N LYS A 113 42.61 -4.70 11.18
CA LYS A 113 42.86 -5.42 9.93
C LYS A 113 42.30 -6.83 10.15
N GLY A 114 41.12 -7.08 9.59
CA GLY A 114 40.45 -8.39 9.64
C GLY A 114 39.42 -8.56 10.75
N LEU A 115 39.16 -7.52 11.56
CA LEU A 115 38.00 -7.47 12.44
C LEU A 115 36.98 -6.52 11.84
N GLU A 116 35.82 -7.02 11.42
CA GLU A 116 34.67 -6.17 11.12
C GLU A 116 34.31 -5.43 12.40
N VAL A 117 34.60 -4.13 12.44
CA VAL A 117 33.98 -3.23 13.42
C VAL A 117 32.49 -3.31 13.14
N LEU A 118 31.71 -3.81 14.11
CA LEU A 118 30.25 -3.81 14.02
C LEU A 118 29.81 -2.42 13.58
N ALA A 119 29.16 -2.34 12.42
CA ALA A 119 28.79 -1.08 11.81
C ALA A 119 28.11 -0.18 12.86
N GLU A 120 28.64 1.02 13.07
CA GLU A 120 27.93 2.02 13.85
C GLU A 120 26.54 2.20 13.23
N GLU A 121 25.49 2.18 14.07
CA GLU A 121 24.14 2.42 13.56
C GLU A 121 24.16 3.71 12.74
N PRO A 122 23.63 3.69 11.50
CA PRO A 122 23.77 4.82 10.60
C PRO A 122 23.23 6.09 11.27
N ASP A 123 23.97 7.19 11.17
CA ASP A 123 23.67 8.51 11.79
C ASP A 123 22.23 9.01 11.56
N SER A 124 21.54 8.46 10.55
CA SER A 124 20.12 8.72 10.24
C SER A 124 19.11 8.15 11.25
N VAL A 125 19.51 7.27 12.19
CA VAL A 125 18.60 6.69 13.18
C VAL A 125 18.58 7.58 14.42
N ILE A 126 17.43 8.24 14.65
CA ILE A 126 17.20 9.01 15.88
C ILE A 126 17.34 8.06 17.08
N LYS A 127 18.36 8.30 17.90
CA LYS A 127 18.65 7.49 19.09
C LYS A 127 17.48 7.59 20.07
N LEU A 128 17.27 6.55 20.89
CA LEU A 128 16.19 6.52 21.90
C LEU A 128 16.16 7.80 22.75
N GLU A 129 17.32 8.23 23.22
CA GLU A 129 17.52 9.40 24.09
C GLU A 129 17.20 10.73 23.38
N GLU A 130 17.12 10.71 22.05
CA GLU A 130 16.87 11.89 21.24
C GLU A 130 15.38 12.15 21.02
N LEU A 131 14.53 11.15 21.24
CA LEU A 131 13.07 11.24 21.10
C LEU A 131 12.50 12.27 22.08
N ALA A 132 11.59 13.14 21.61
CA ALA A 132 11.05 14.25 22.40
C ALA A 132 10.40 13.79 23.71
N LEU A 133 9.60 12.72 23.68
CA LEU A 133 8.93 12.15 24.85
C LEU A 133 9.94 11.59 25.87
N VAL A 134 11.03 11.01 25.38
CA VAL A 134 12.12 10.48 26.20
C VAL A 134 12.93 11.62 26.82
N LYS A 135 13.30 12.66 26.06
CA LYS A 135 13.96 13.87 26.59
C LYS A 135 13.12 14.60 27.64
N PHE A 136 11.81 14.59 27.48
CA PHE A 136 10.87 15.19 28.43
C PHE A 136 10.80 14.40 29.73
N ALA A 137 10.68 13.07 29.65
CA ALA A 137 10.48 12.23 30.83
C ALA A 137 11.78 11.90 31.58
N VAL A 138 12.89 11.67 30.86
CA VAL A 138 14.16 11.22 31.44
C VAL A 138 15.16 12.38 31.49
N ARG A 139 15.60 12.70 32.71
CA ARG A 139 16.53 13.83 32.94
C ARG A 139 17.92 13.51 32.39
N LYS A 140 18.62 14.52 31.85
CA LYS A 140 20.03 14.42 31.36
C LYS A 140 20.99 13.77 32.36
N ARG A 141 20.80 14.04 33.66
CA ARG A 141 21.58 13.40 34.73
C ARG A 141 21.38 11.88 34.73
N GLN A 142 20.15 11.39 34.62
CA GLN A 142 19.87 9.96 34.59
C GLN A 142 20.52 9.26 33.37
N PHE A 143 20.46 9.87 32.19
CA PHE A 143 21.20 9.37 31.01
C PHE A 143 22.71 9.31 31.24
N SER A 144 23.28 10.36 31.83
CA SER A 144 24.72 10.43 32.12
C SER A 144 25.13 9.32 33.09
N LEU A 145 24.34 9.11 34.15
CA LEU A 145 24.53 8.01 35.09
C LEU A 145 24.48 6.67 34.34
N SER A 146 23.46 6.46 33.50
CA SER A 146 23.31 5.20 32.79
C SER A 146 24.39 4.89 31.76
N LYS A 147 25.07 5.92 31.25
CA LYS A 147 26.24 5.79 30.36
C LYS A 147 27.56 5.55 31.12
N ASN A 148 27.63 5.94 32.39
CA ASN A 148 28.80 5.71 33.22
C ASN A 148 28.88 4.27 33.71
N LEU A 149 27.74 3.63 33.97
CA LEU A 149 27.69 2.27 34.49
C LEU A 149 27.87 1.24 33.35
N GLN A 150 28.77 0.28 33.55
CA GLN A 150 29.06 -0.79 32.59
C GLN A 150 28.45 -2.16 32.97
N PHE A 151 27.54 -2.17 33.94
CA PHE A 151 26.84 -3.37 34.38
C PHE A 151 25.32 -3.17 34.33
N ILE A 152 24.62 -4.29 34.48
CA ILE A 152 23.17 -4.38 34.54
C ILE A 152 22.83 -5.11 35.84
N GLU A 153 21.90 -4.58 36.64
CA GLU A 153 21.33 -5.30 37.77
C GLU A 153 20.03 -6.00 37.33
N LYS A 154 19.72 -7.14 37.96
CA LYS A 154 18.48 -7.87 37.73
C LYS A 154 17.60 -7.80 38.96
N HIS A 155 16.45 -7.15 38.84
CA HIS A 155 15.47 -7.04 39.91
C HIS A 155 14.17 -7.74 39.52
N HIS A 156 13.48 -8.31 40.51
CA HIS A 156 12.18 -8.93 40.24
C HIS A 156 11.09 -7.89 40.01
N ILE A 157 11.08 -6.78 40.76
CA ILE A 157 9.99 -5.82 40.75
C ILE A 157 10.53 -4.38 40.75
N GLN A 158 9.98 -3.55 39.86
CA GLN A 158 10.10 -2.10 39.88
C GLN A 158 8.74 -1.47 40.19
N ALA A 159 8.76 -0.45 41.05
CA ALA A 159 7.68 0.52 41.17
C ALA A 159 8.25 1.93 40.98
N SER A 160 7.65 2.72 40.08
CA SER A 160 8.10 4.10 39.81
C SER A 160 6.94 5.09 39.68
N LEU A 161 7.15 6.31 40.15
CA LEU A 161 6.23 7.42 39.89
C LEU A 161 6.59 8.08 38.55
N ILE A 162 7.86 8.48 38.42
CA ILE A 162 8.48 9.08 37.23
C ILE A 162 9.90 8.52 37.09
N PRO A 163 10.56 8.64 35.92
CA PRO A 163 11.94 8.21 35.76
C PRO A 163 12.86 8.80 36.82
N GLY A 164 13.61 7.94 37.51
CA GLY A 164 14.52 8.33 38.59
C GLY A 164 13.88 8.41 39.98
N PHE A 165 12.56 8.34 40.10
CA PHE A 165 11.82 8.34 41.36
C PHE A 165 11.00 7.05 41.53
N GLY A 166 11.61 6.06 42.18
CA GLY A 166 11.04 4.73 42.38
C GLY A 166 12.01 3.80 43.12
N THR A 167 11.70 2.49 43.14
CA THR A 167 12.52 1.45 43.80
C THR A 167 13.96 1.40 43.27
N ASN A 168 14.13 1.64 41.96
CA ASN A 168 15.42 1.59 41.27
C ASN A 168 16.14 2.95 41.17
N ARG A 169 15.49 4.05 41.59
CA ARG A 169 16.04 5.42 41.62
C ARG A 169 16.72 5.80 40.29
N LEU A 170 17.83 6.54 40.35
CA LEU A 170 18.58 6.98 39.16
C LEU A 170 19.21 5.82 38.38
N MET A 171 19.43 4.66 39.01
CA MET A 171 19.99 3.48 38.34
C MET A 171 18.98 2.72 37.49
N SER A 172 17.70 3.11 37.47
CA SER A 172 16.65 2.35 36.79
C SER A 172 16.95 2.06 35.31
N GLY A 173 17.67 2.95 34.61
CA GLY A 173 18.15 2.72 33.24
C GLY A 173 19.23 1.64 33.07
N ASN A 174 19.71 1.03 34.15
CA ASN A 174 20.66 -0.09 34.18
C ASN A 174 20.09 -1.29 34.94
N VAL A 175 18.78 -1.29 35.22
CA VAL A 175 18.11 -2.41 35.89
C VAL A 175 17.18 -3.12 34.90
N GLU A 176 17.40 -4.41 34.75
CA GLU A 176 16.50 -5.35 34.10
C GLU A 176 15.45 -5.81 35.12
N ASN A 177 14.17 -5.74 34.74
CA ASN A 177 13.07 -6.08 35.64
C ASN A 177 12.26 -7.27 35.11
N ASN A 178 11.80 -8.16 35.99
CA ASN A 178 10.77 -9.13 35.60
C ASN A 178 9.38 -8.47 35.58
N PHE A 179 9.09 -7.61 36.56
CA PHE A 179 7.84 -6.88 36.69
C PHE A 179 8.11 -5.38 36.87
N SER A 180 7.42 -4.52 36.14
CA SER A 180 7.62 -3.06 36.17
C SER A 180 6.28 -2.34 36.25
N PHE A 181 6.04 -1.61 37.33
CA PHE A 181 4.82 -0.85 37.56
C PHE A 181 5.14 0.64 37.64
N ASN A 182 4.64 1.42 36.70
CA ASN A 182 5.01 2.82 36.55
C ASN A 182 3.74 3.69 36.56
N LEU A 183 3.59 4.58 37.54
CA LEU A 183 2.36 5.38 37.66
C LEU A 183 2.28 6.47 36.57
N LEU A 184 3.27 7.35 36.46
CA LEU A 184 3.34 8.36 35.39
C LEU A 184 4.43 8.04 34.37
N GLY A 185 5.57 7.48 34.80
CA GLY A 185 6.64 7.17 33.86
C GLY A 185 7.68 6.21 34.42
N GLY A 186 7.97 5.15 33.67
CA GLY A 186 9.07 4.22 33.95
C GLY A 186 10.26 4.43 33.04
N TYR A 187 11.46 4.16 33.56
CA TYR A 187 12.68 4.05 32.76
C TYR A 187 13.47 2.83 33.20
N SER A 188 13.57 1.82 32.35
CA SER A 188 14.18 0.52 32.67
C SER A 188 15.27 0.17 31.64
N TYR A 189 16.22 -0.70 32.01
CA TYR A 189 17.14 -1.26 31.03
C TYR A 189 16.39 -2.23 30.09
N ALA A 190 15.77 -3.26 30.67
CA ALA A 190 14.99 -4.30 29.98
C ALA A 190 13.80 -4.75 30.85
N VAL A 191 12.80 -5.39 30.24
CA VAL A 191 11.69 -6.05 30.94
C VAL A 191 11.48 -7.46 30.40
N ASN A 192 11.55 -8.48 31.25
CA ASN A 192 11.40 -9.89 30.83
C ASN A 192 10.03 -10.52 31.07
N GLY A 193 9.22 -9.91 31.92
CA GLY A 193 7.86 -10.35 32.21
C GLY A 193 6.88 -9.24 31.88
N PHE A 194 6.21 -8.70 32.88
CA PHE A 194 5.10 -7.77 32.68
C PHE A 194 5.47 -6.33 33.01
N GLU A 195 5.12 -5.39 32.14
CA GLU A 195 5.21 -3.97 32.42
C GLU A 195 3.89 -3.24 32.23
N LEU A 196 3.51 -2.45 33.23
CA LEU A 196 2.33 -1.60 33.24
C LEU A 196 2.71 -0.16 33.54
N GLY A 197 2.36 0.74 32.64
CA GLY A 197 2.53 2.19 32.77
C GLY A 197 1.19 2.91 32.77
N GLY A 198 0.91 3.72 33.78
CA GLY A 198 -0.28 4.58 33.76
C GLY A 198 -0.23 5.64 32.66
N PHE A 199 0.96 6.16 32.34
CA PHE A 199 1.17 7.09 31.23
C PHE A 199 2.32 6.66 30.32
N LEU A 200 3.56 6.56 30.80
CA LEU A 200 4.73 6.20 29.98
C LEU A 200 5.52 4.98 30.48
N ASN A 201 5.95 4.14 29.53
CA ASN A 201 7.02 3.16 29.75
C ASN A 201 8.17 3.45 28.77
N ILE A 202 9.41 3.53 29.28
CA ILE A 202 10.61 3.69 28.47
C ILE A 202 11.59 2.57 28.82
N VAL A 203 11.89 1.71 27.85
CA VAL A 203 12.82 0.58 28.00
C VAL A 203 13.98 0.78 27.05
N ARG A 204 15.22 0.71 27.55
CA ARG A 204 16.41 0.99 26.72
C ARG A 204 16.70 -0.11 25.71
N THR A 205 16.49 -1.36 26.09
CA THR A 205 16.76 -2.54 25.27
C THR A 205 15.46 -3.29 25.03
N ASP A 206 15.33 -4.51 25.53
CA ASP A 206 14.28 -5.42 25.10
C ASP A 206 13.12 -5.53 26.10
N VAL A 207 11.94 -5.81 25.53
CA VAL A 207 10.74 -6.24 26.24
C VAL A 207 10.40 -7.66 25.81
N ARG A 208 10.24 -8.56 26.77
CA ARG A 208 9.82 -9.95 26.54
C ARG A 208 8.52 -10.19 27.28
N THR A 209 7.51 -10.66 26.56
CA THR A 209 6.11 -10.89 26.97
C THR A 209 5.19 -9.67 26.85
N VAL A 210 4.75 -9.02 27.93
CA VAL A 210 3.61 -8.07 27.88
C VAL A 210 4.00 -6.69 28.40
N GLN A 211 3.69 -5.66 27.62
CA GLN A 211 3.89 -4.26 28.00
C GLN A 211 2.65 -3.42 27.68
N VAL A 212 2.14 -2.70 28.66
CA VAL A 212 0.91 -1.91 28.57
C VAL A 212 1.18 -0.48 29.07
N ALA A 213 0.77 0.53 28.31
CA ALA A 213 0.81 1.93 28.72
C ALA A 213 -0.52 2.66 28.47
N GLY A 214 -0.94 3.52 29.39
CA GLY A 214 -2.09 4.41 29.18
C GLY A 214 -1.87 5.42 28.06
N PHE A 215 -0.63 5.88 27.83
CA PHE A 215 -0.31 6.77 26.71
C PHE A 215 0.72 6.17 25.76
N SER A 216 1.97 5.92 26.19
CA SER A 216 3.00 5.44 25.25
C SER A 216 4.01 4.47 25.83
N ASN A 217 4.35 3.45 25.02
CA ASN A 217 5.50 2.58 25.21
C ASN A 217 6.63 2.99 24.24
N VAL A 218 7.84 3.17 24.76
CA VAL A 218 9.03 3.45 23.97
C VAL A 218 10.11 2.43 24.28
N VAL A 219 10.57 1.69 23.26
CA VAL A 219 11.51 0.57 23.41
C VAL A 219 12.70 0.78 22.47
N GLY A 220 13.91 0.84 23.03
CA GLY A 220 15.15 1.02 22.26
C GLY A 220 15.65 -0.24 21.57
N GLY A 221 15.20 -1.43 21.99
CA GLY A 221 15.50 -2.71 21.37
C GLY A 221 14.26 -3.39 20.80
N ASN A 222 14.18 -4.70 20.96
CA ASN A 222 13.13 -5.55 20.43
C ASN A 222 11.96 -5.69 21.39
N THR A 223 10.78 -5.98 20.85
CA THR A 223 9.62 -6.41 21.65
C THR A 223 9.10 -7.75 21.14
N THR A 224 9.08 -8.74 22.03
CA THR A 224 8.51 -10.06 21.73
C THR A 224 7.29 -10.29 22.62
N GLY A 225 6.11 -10.46 22.03
CA GLY A 225 4.86 -10.71 22.75
C GLY A 225 3.77 -9.67 22.43
N ILE A 226 3.18 -9.05 23.46
CA ILE A 226 2.04 -8.12 23.33
C ILE A 226 2.46 -6.74 23.82
N GLN A 227 2.24 -5.71 22.99
CA GLN A 227 2.49 -4.31 23.33
C GLN A 227 1.26 -3.46 23.08
N LEU A 228 0.70 -2.87 24.14
CA LEU A 228 -0.55 -2.10 24.11
C LEU A 228 -0.31 -0.66 24.58
N ALA A 229 -0.76 0.33 23.81
CA ALA A 229 -0.70 1.73 24.21
C ALA A 229 -2.02 2.47 23.91
N GLY A 230 -2.45 3.35 24.81
CA GLY A 230 -3.60 4.21 24.54
C GLY A 230 -3.37 5.22 23.40
N PHE A 231 -2.13 5.65 23.18
CA PHE A 231 -1.77 6.56 22.09
C PHE A 231 -0.71 5.99 21.15
N MET A 232 0.50 5.66 21.62
CA MET A 232 1.61 5.30 20.73
C MET A 232 2.54 4.20 21.24
N ASN A 233 2.88 3.23 20.38
CA ASN A 233 4.05 2.36 20.57
C ASN A 233 5.19 2.79 19.65
N ASN A 234 6.42 2.82 20.17
CA ASN A 234 7.59 3.27 19.44
C ASN A 234 8.79 2.36 19.72
N ASN A 235 9.19 1.56 18.72
CA ASN A 235 10.27 0.59 18.81
C ASN A 235 11.40 0.98 17.86
N ARG A 236 12.65 0.91 18.33
CA ARG A 236 13.83 1.17 17.49
C ARG A 236 14.34 -0.07 16.77
N GLN A 237 14.01 -1.27 17.26
CA GLN A 237 14.27 -2.53 16.56
C GLN A 237 12.96 -3.28 16.30
N SER A 238 13.02 -4.60 16.21
CA SER A 238 11.94 -5.44 15.70
C SER A 238 10.84 -5.73 16.72
N VAL A 239 9.63 -6.02 16.21
CA VAL A 239 8.49 -6.49 17.00
C VAL A 239 8.05 -7.86 16.50
N THR A 240 8.05 -8.85 17.39
CA THR A 240 7.53 -10.20 17.11
C THR A 240 6.31 -10.45 17.99
N GLY A 241 5.10 -10.43 17.41
CA GLY A 241 3.86 -10.63 18.15
C GLY A 241 2.75 -9.64 17.78
N ILE A 242 2.07 -9.07 18.79
CA ILE A 242 0.92 -8.19 18.61
C ILE A 242 1.25 -6.79 19.15
N GLN A 243 1.09 -5.78 18.31
CA GLN A 243 1.29 -4.37 18.70
C GLN A 243 0.02 -3.57 18.42
N VAL A 244 -0.54 -2.93 19.44
CA VAL A 244 -1.79 -2.17 19.35
C VAL A 244 -1.63 -0.79 19.96
N ALA A 245 -2.03 0.24 19.22
CA ALA A 245 -2.04 1.62 19.69
C ALA A 245 -3.35 2.35 19.32
N GLY A 246 -3.85 3.22 20.20
CA GLY A 246 -5.02 4.04 19.86
C GLY A 246 -4.76 5.05 18.74
N PHE A 247 -3.52 5.53 18.57
CA PHE A 247 -3.16 6.47 17.50
C PHE A 247 -2.11 5.90 16.54
N SER A 248 -0.89 5.60 17.01
CA SER A 248 0.18 5.19 16.09
C SER A 248 1.15 4.14 16.61
N ASN A 249 1.61 3.27 15.72
CA ASN A 249 2.75 2.39 15.97
C ASN A 249 3.92 2.77 15.05
N ILE A 250 5.12 2.89 15.61
CA ILE A 250 6.35 3.22 14.87
C ILE A 250 7.40 2.14 15.15
N VAL A 251 7.87 1.45 14.11
CA VAL A 251 8.89 0.40 14.21
C VAL A 251 9.97 0.65 13.15
N LEU A 252 11.24 0.68 13.55
CA LEU A 252 12.32 1.03 12.60
C LEU A 252 12.97 -0.16 11.89
N ASP A 253 12.74 -1.37 12.37
CA ASP A 253 13.25 -2.60 11.76
C ASP A 253 12.06 -3.45 11.29
N THR A 254 11.85 -4.64 11.83
CA THR A 254 10.93 -5.62 11.25
C THR A 254 9.74 -5.89 12.16
N ILE A 255 8.57 -6.15 11.57
CA ILE A 255 7.41 -6.67 12.29
C ILE A 255 7.14 -8.09 11.79
N THR A 256 7.06 -9.03 12.73
CA THR A 256 6.56 -10.37 12.48
C THR A 256 5.34 -10.60 13.35
N GLY A 257 4.14 -10.50 12.77
CA GLY A 257 2.87 -10.66 13.48
C GLY A 257 1.81 -9.65 13.06
N VAL A 258 1.14 -9.03 14.05
CA VAL A 258 -0.02 -8.16 13.86
C VAL A 258 0.25 -6.77 14.42
N GLN A 259 0.03 -5.74 13.60
CA GLN A 259 0.17 -4.34 13.99
C GLN A 259 -1.13 -3.58 13.74
N LEU A 260 -1.76 -3.06 14.80
CA LEU A 260 -3.06 -2.39 14.76
C LEU A 260 -2.96 -0.97 15.31
N SER A 261 -3.46 0.02 14.57
CA SER A 261 -3.56 1.40 15.06
C SER A 261 -4.89 2.07 14.71
N GLY A 262 -5.34 3.00 15.57
CA GLY A 262 -6.50 3.83 15.27
C GLY A 262 -6.25 4.87 14.18
N PHE A 263 -5.01 5.34 13.99
CA PHE A 263 -4.66 6.31 12.95
C PHE A 263 -3.60 5.78 11.98
N SER A 264 -2.35 5.57 12.42
CA SER A 264 -1.26 5.21 11.48
C SER A 264 -0.24 4.21 12.00
N ASN A 265 0.18 3.31 11.12
CA ASN A 265 1.35 2.45 11.33
C ASN A 265 2.50 2.91 10.43
N VAL A 266 3.68 3.09 11.00
CA VAL A 266 4.91 3.45 10.29
C VAL A 266 5.99 2.41 10.55
N LEU A 267 6.43 1.75 9.50
CA LEU A 267 7.40 0.67 9.53
C LEU A 267 8.54 0.96 8.55
N LYS A 268 9.76 1.12 9.06
CA LYS A 268 10.93 1.40 8.20
C LYS A 268 11.55 0.11 7.60
N GLY A 269 11.36 -1.04 8.22
CA GLY A 269 11.81 -2.32 7.67
C GLY A 269 10.65 -3.18 7.15
N LYS A 270 10.77 -4.49 7.31
CA LYS A 270 9.91 -5.48 6.64
C LYS A 270 8.67 -5.78 7.47
N MET A 271 7.54 -5.98 6.80
CA MET A 271 6.30 -6.47 7.42
C MET A 271 6.10 -7.95 7.05
N ASN A 272 6.04 -8.83 8.04
CA ASN A 272 5.63 -10.23 7.88
C ASN A 272 4.33 -10.44 8.68
N GLY A 273 3.17 -10.43 8.02
CA GLY A 273 1.88 -10.62 8.67
C GLY A 273 0.80 -9.59 8.30
N LEU A 274 0.08 -9.07 9.30
CA LEU A 274 -1.09 -8.20 9.10
C LEU A 274 -0.88 -6.79 9.68
N GLN A 275 -1.09 -5.76 8.87
CA GLN A 275 -0.97 -4.36 9.28
C GLN A 275 -2.29 -3.62 9.03
N VAL A 276 -2.92 -3.11 10.09
CA VAL A 276 -4.23 -2.44 10.03
C VAL A 276 -4.18 -1.06 10.69
N ALA A 277 -4.68 -0.04 10.00
CA ALA A 277 -4.74 1.33 10.51
C ALA A 277 -6.07 2.01 10.17
N GLY A 278 -6.60 2.87 11.03
CA GLY A 278 -7.80 3.66 10.70
C GLY A 278 -7.57 4.66 9.56
N PHE A 279 -6.36 5.21 9.41
CA PHE A 279 -6.02 6.16 8.33
C PHE A 279 -4.97 5.60 7.37
N SER A 280 -3.74 5.34 7.81
CA SER A 280 -2.65 4.96 6.88
C SER A 280 -1.65 3.94 7.39
N ASN A 281 -1.22 3.05 6.49
CA ASN A 281 -0.06 2.17 6.71
C ASN A 281 1.10 2.58 5.80
N VAL A 282 2.31 2.70 6.37
CA VAL A 282 3.52 3.03 5.62
C VAL A 282 4.60 1.99 5.93
N THR A 283 5.08 1.29 4.91
CA THR A 283 6.19 0.32 4.99
C THR A 283 7.25 0.65 3.94
N THR A 284 8.50 0.89 4.36
CA THR A 284 9.56 1.28 3.39
C THR A 284 10.34 0.11 2.79
N GLU A 285 10.08 -1.11 3.23
CA GLU A 285 10.63 -2.35 2.66
C GLU A 285 9.50 -3.30 2.20
N ASN A 286 9.77 -4.60 2.15
CA ASN A 286 8.82 -5.61 1.68
C ASN A 286 7.71 -5.87 2.70
N VAL A 287 6.52 -6.15 2.19
CA VAL A 287 5.34 -6.60 2.92
C VAL A 287 5.03 -8.04 2.50
N ASP A 288 5.53 -9.02 3.26
CA ASP A 288 5.06 -10.41 3.19
C ASP A 288 3.76 -10.54 4.01
N GLY A 289 2.69 -9.98 3.48
CA GLY A 289 1.49 -9.76 4.28
C GLY A 289 0.35 -9.03 3.59
N VAL A 290 -0.60 -8.61 4.42
CA VAL A 290 -1.77 -7.81 4.03
C VAL A 290 -1.75 -6.47 4.75
N GLN A 291 -2.00 -5.39 4.01
CA GLN A 291 -2.23 -4.05 4.56
C GLN A 291 -3.69 -3.65 4.40
N VAL A 292 -4.31 -3.15 5.47
CA VAL A 292 -5.68 -2.64 5.48
C VAL A 292 -5.73 -1.25 6.12
N SER A 293 -6.31 -0.27 5.43
CA SER A 293 -6.46 1.07 5.99
C SER A 293 -7.74 1.79 5.59
N GLY A 294 -8.16 2.79 6.36
CA GLY A 294 -9.30 3.63 5.97
C GLY A 294 -8.98 4.61 4.84
N PHE A 295 -7.74 5.10 4.71
CA PHE A 295 -7.35 6.05 3.67
C PHE A 295 -6.29 5.50 2.73
N SER A 296 -5.09 5.15 3.21
CA SER A 296 -4.01 4.74 2.29
C SER A 296 -3.05 3.67 2.81
N ASN A 297 -2.62 2.80 1.89
CA ASN A 297 -1.50 1.89 2.13
C ASN A 297 -0.34 2.24 1.20
N TYR A 298 0.85 2.38 1.78
CA TYR A 298 2.08 2.64 1.07
C TYR A 298 3.11 1.54 1.38
N ALA A 299 3.57 0.86 0.34
CA ALA A 299 4.74 -0.03 0.38
C ALA A 299 5.74 0.42 -0.67
N ARG A 300 6.97 0.78 -0.26
CA ARG A 300 8.00 1.24 -1.21
C ARG A 300 8.47 0.13 -2.16
N LYS A 301 8.45 -1.13 -1.69
CA LYS A 301 8.90 -2.31 -2.43
C LYS A 301 7.72 -3.27 -2.67
N ASP A 302 7.93 -4.56 -2.40
CA ASP A 302 7.02 -5.62 -2.82
C ASP A 302 5.95 -5.89 -1.75
N VAL A 303 4.73 -6.19 -2.19
CA VAL A 303 3.61 -6.67 -1.36
C VAL A 303 3.22 -8.05 -1.85
N ARG A 304 3.41 -9.08 -1.02
CA ARG A 304 3.18 -10.46 -1.45
C ARG A 304 1.70 -10.80 -1.65
N PHE A 305 0.81 -10.33 -0.77
CA PHE A 305 -0.60 -10.71 -0.82
C PHE A 305 -1.52 -9.56 -1.26
N ALA A 306 -1.87 -8.62 -0.39
CA ALA A 306 -2.90 -7.64 -0.74
C ALA A 306 -2.78 -6.29 -0.02
N GLN A 307 -3.32 -5.25 -0.66
CA GLN A 307 -3.56 -3.93 -0.07
C GLN A 307 -5.03 -3.56 -0.22
N ILE A 308 -5.67 -3.13 0.86
CA ILE A 308 -7.07 -2.71 0.89
C ILE A 308 -7.16 -1.34 1.56
N SER A 309 -7.67 -0.33 0.86
CA SER A 309 -7.82 1.01 1.42
C SER A 309 -9.12 1.70 1.00
N GLY A 310 -9.55 2.73 1.73
CA GLY A 310 -10.69 3.54 1.30
C GLY A 310 -10.35 4.52 0.17
N PHE A 311 -9.08 4.91 -0.01
CA PHE A 311 -8.69 5.90 -1.01
C PHE A 311 -7.59 5.40 -1.96
N VAL A 312 -6.36 5.18 -1.48
CA VAL A 312 -5.22 4.87 -2.36
C VAL A 312 -4.35 3.73 -1.85
N ASN A 313 -3.99 2.81 -2.75
CA ASN A 313 -2.89 1.85 -2.53
C ASN A 313 -1.71 2.15 -3.44
N TYR A 314 -0.51 2.12 -2.87
CA TYR A 314 0.75 2.16 -3.60
C TYR A 314 1.63 0.98 -3.20
N GLY A 315 2.13 0.24 -4.19
CA GLY A 315 3.08 -0.85 -4.02
C GLY A 315 3.84 -1.10 -5.32
N LYS A 316 5.17 -1.30 -5.27
CA LYS A 316 5.96 -1.45 -6.50
C LYS A 316 5.58 -2.75 -7.23
N ASN A 317 5.69 -3.89 -6.56
CA ASN A 317 5.26 -5.17 -7.09
C ASN A 317 4.24 -5.79 -6.13
N VAL A 318 3.05 -6.12 -6.60
CA VAL A 318 1.98 -6.69 -5.77
C VAL A 318 1.66 -8.10 -6.26
N GLY A 319 2.01 -9.13 -5.48
CA GLY A 319 1.80 -10.52 -5.87
C GLY A 319 0.33 -10.90 -6.02
N GLY A 320 -0.55 -10.35 -5.18
CA GLY A 320 -2.00 -10.55 -5.25
C GLY A 320 -2.75 -9.30 -5.73
N ALA A 321 -3.54 -8.67 -4.85
CA ALA A 321 -4.53 -7.68 -5.26
C ALA A 321 -4.42 -6.33 -4.54
N GLN A 322 -4.82 -5.26 -5.24
CA GLN A 322 -5.01 -3.92 -4.68
C GLN A 322 -6.48 -3.51 -4.83
N LEU A 323 -7.12 -3.16 -3.73
CA LEU A 323 -8.52 -2.72 -3.68
C LEU A 323 -8.60 -1.36 -3.01
N SER A 324 -9.13 -0.36 -3.72
CA SER A 324 -9.25 1.01 -3.20
C SER A 324 -10.54 1.72 -3.62
N GLY A 325 -10.94 2.77 -2.91
CA GLY A 325 -12.06 3.60 -3.34
C GLY A 325 -11.70 4.56 -4.49
N PHE A 326 -10.45 5.01 -4.59
CA PHE A 326 -10.04 5.98 -5.60
C PHE A 326 -8.98 5.45 -6.56
N ALA A 327 -7.78 5.07 -6.08
CA ALA A 327 -6.72 4.63 -6.99
C ALA A 327 -5.78 3.53 -6.47
N ASN A 328 -5.37 2.64 -7.39
CA ASN A 328 -4.27 1.69 -7.16
C ASN A 328 -3.11 1.98 -8.11
N ILE A 329 -1.90 2.02 -7.56
CA ILE A 329 -0.67 2.36 -8.28
C ILE A 329 0.38 1.28 -8.01
N GLY A 330 1.00 0.76 -9.08
CA GLY A 330 2.15 -0.13 -9.00
C GLY A 330 2.91 -0.31 -10.32
N ALA A 331 3.90 -1.19 -10.33
CA ALA A 331 4.56 -1.66 -11.55
C ALA A 331 3.92 -2.98 -11.97
N ASP A 332 4.20 -4.08 -11.28
CA ASP A 332 3.62 -5.40 -11.57
C ASP A 332 2.56 -5.79 -10.53
N VAL A 333 1.41 -6.30 -10.99
CA VAL A 333 0.35 -6.84 -10.12
C VAL A 333 -0.05 -8.23 -10.59
N GLY A 334 0.26 -9.26 -9.80
CA GLY A 334 0.00 -10.65 -10.16
C GLY A 334 -1.49 -11.03 -10.19
N GLY A 335 -2.31 -10.39 -9.36
CA GLY A 335 -3.76 -10.58 -9.29
C GLY A 335 -4.52 -9.45 -9.95
N ALA A 336 -5.25 -8.67 -9.14
CA ALA A 336 -6.19 -7.65 -9.64
C ALA A 336 -5.96 -6.27 -9.03
N GLN A 337 -6.24 -5.22 -9.81
CA GLN A 337 -6.39 -3.85 -9.31
C GLN A 337 -7.86 -3.43 -9.50
N ILE A 338 -8.53 -3.09 -8.39
CA ILE A 338 -9.94 -2.67 -8.39
C ILE A 338 -10.05 -1.32 -7.68
N SER A 339 -10.53 -0.30 -8.38
CA SER A 339 -10.71 1.04 -7.81
C SER A 339 -11.98 1.73 -8.29
N GLY A 340 -12.44 2.74 -7.56
CA GLY A 340 -13.57 3.57 -8.00
C GLY A 340 -13.22 4.53 -9.14
N PHE A 341 -11.96 4.95 -9.29
CA PHE A 341 -11.56 5.95 -10.30
C PHE A 341 -10.45 5.48 -11.23
N LEU A 342 -9.28 5.11 -10.70
CA LEU A 342 -8.08 4.89 -11.52
C LEU A 342 -7.22 3.69 -11.08
N ASN A 343 -6.82 2.85 -12.02
CA ASN A 343 -5.72 1.91 -11.82
C ASN A 343 -4.56 2.21 -12.75
N TYR A 344 -3.35 2.24 -12.20
CA TYR A 344 -2.12 2.45 -12.94
C TYR A 344 -1.11 1.33 -12.64
N SER A 345 -0.58 0.74 -13.71
CA SER A 345 0.50 -0.22 -13.71
C SER A 345 1.53 0.14 -14.79
N ASP A 346 2.81 0.26 -14.42
CA ASP A 346 3.91 0.40 -15.39
C ASP A 346 4.46 -0.95 -15.87
N GLY A 347 3.77 -2.04 -15.57
CA GLY A 347 4.19 -3.40 -15.84
C GLY A 347 3.01 -4.29 -16.24
N THR A 348 2.98 -5.48 -15.68
CA THR A 348 2.00 -6.52 -16.02
C THR A 348 0.90 -6.62 -14.97
N ILE A 349 -0.35 -6.65 -15.43
CA ILE A 349 -1.50 -7.12 -14.65
C ILE A 349 -1.75 -8.58 -15.00
N GLY A 350 -1.48 -9.48 -14.07
CA GLY A 350 -1.66 -10.93 -14.23
C GLY A 350 -3.13 -11.37 -14.27
N GLY A 351 -4.03 -10.58 -13.69
CA GLY A 351 -5.48 -10.81 -13.68
C GLY A 351 -6.27 -9.66 -14.27
N ALA A 352 -7.17 -9.07 -13.46
CA ALA A 352 -8.11 -8.05 -13.92
C ALA A 352 -7.77 -6.63 -13.43
N GLN A 353 -8.01 -5.64 -14.28
CA GLN A 353 -7.90 -4.22 -13.94
C GLN A 353 -9.28 -3.57 -14.10
N VAL A 354 -9.90 -3.12 -13.01
CA VAL A 354 -11.29 -2.62 -12.99
C VAL A 354 -11.35 -1.25 -12.32
N ALA A 355 -11.80 -0.22 -13.05
CA ALA A 355 -11.88 1.16 -12.55
C ALA A 355 -13.16 1.85 -13.01
N GLY A 356 -13.66 2.85 -12.28
CA GLY A 356 -14.78 3.65 -12.78
C GLY A 356 -14.42 4.51 -14.00
N PHE A 357 -13.20 5.06 -14.05
CA PHE A 357 -12.81 6.01 -15.10
C PHE A 357 -11.68 5.49 -15.99
N LEU A 358 -10.51 5.17 -15.43
CA LEU A 358 -9.28 4.92 -16.21
C LEU A 358 -8.51 3.70 -15.72
N ASN A 359 -8.15 2.83 -16.66
CA ASN A 359 -7.15 1.79 -16.46
C ASN A 359 -5.96 1.99 -17.39
N VAL A 360 -4.74 1.94 -16.85
CA VAL A 360 -3.49 1.98 -17.62
C VAL A 360 -2.58 0.84 -17.18
N ALA A 361 -2.09 0.07 -18.15
CA ALA A 361 -1.10 -0.98 -17.97
C ALA A 361 -0.19 -1.12 -19.20
N ASN A 362 0.99 -1.72 -19.03
CA ASN A 362 1.79 -2.16 -20.19
C ASN A 362 1.21 -3.46 -20.76
N GLU A 363 0.99 -4.46 -19.90
CA GLU A 363 0.39 -5.73 -20.25
C GLU A 363 -0.76 -6.13 -19.32
N VAL A 364 -1.82 -6.73 -19.87
CA VAL A 364 -2.95 -7.27 -19.09
C VAL A 364 -3.31 -8.69 -19.55
N ASN A 365 -3.43 -9.61 -18.59
CA ASN A 365 -3.67 -11.03 -18.82
C ASN A 365 -5.02 -11.52 -18.28
N SER A 366 -6.11 -10.82 -18.54
CA SER A 366 -7.48 -11.37 -18.41
C SER A 366 -8.52 -10.34 -18.86
N ALA A 367 -8.65 -9.25 -18.11
CA ALA A 367 -9.68 -8.25 -18.35
C ALA A 367 -9.20 -6.85 -17.94
N GLN A 368 -9.47 -5.86 -18.78
CA GLN A 368 -9.30 -4.45 -18.46
C GLN A 368 -10.66 -3.78 -18.69
N VAL A 369 -11.31 -3.31 -17.63
CA VAL A 369 -12.70 -2.81 -17.66
C VAL A 369 -12.81 -1.46 -16.97
N SER A 370 -13.27 -0.45 -17.69
CA SER A 370 -13.57 0.86 -17.10
C SER A 370 -14.75 1.54 -17.75
N GLY A 371 -15.30 2.57 -17.10
CA GLY A 371 -16.37 3.37 -17.69
C GLY A 371 -15.91 4.14 -18.92
N PHE A 372 -14.71 4.72 -18.91
CA PHE A 372 -14.27 5.66 -19.94
C PHE A 372 -13.11 5.17 -20.77
N ILE A 373 -11.95 4.90 -20.18
CA ILE A 373 -10.71 4.67 -20.93
C ILE A 373 -9.94 3.46 -20.40
N ASN A 374 -9.61 2.55 -21.31
CA ASN A 374 -8.64 1.49 -21.07
C ASN A 374 -7.43 1.64 -21.98
N VAL A 375 -6.23 1.64 -21.40
CA VAL A 375 -4.96 1.70 -22.14
C VAL A 375 -4.09 0.50 -21.80
N SER A 376 -3.72 -0.27 -22.83
CA SER A 376 -2.73 -1.34 -22.79
C SER A 376 -1.57 -1.00 -23.73
N ARG A 377 -0.48 -0.43 -23.21
CA ARG A 377 0.61 0.14 -24.03
C ARG A 377 1.33 -0.91 -24.90
N GLN A 378 1.35 -2.18 -24.48
CA GLN A 378 1.99 -3.27 -25.22
C GLN A 378 1.01 -4.35 -25.65
N LYS A 379 0.29 -4.97 -24.70
CA LYS A 379 -0.53 -6.14 -25.02
C LYS A 379 -1.69 -6.34 -24.03
N ILE A 380 -2.83 -6.75 -24.55
CA ILE A 380 -3.91 -7.34 -23.74
C ILE A 380 -4.27 -8.73 -24.26
N THR A 381 -4.37 -9.70 -23.36
CA THR A 381 -4.89 -11.04 -23.63
C THR A 381 -6.19 -11.22 -22.85
N GLY A 382 -7.32 -11.22 -23.56
CA GLY A 382 -8.66 -11.33 -22.99
C GLY A 382 -9.58 -10.16 -23.37
N LEU A 383 -10.35 -9.64 -22.42
CA LEU A 383 -11.36 -8.61 -22.65
C LEU A 383 -10.83 -7.19 -22.36
N GLN A 384 -11.07 -6.25 -23.27
CA GLN A 384 -10.90 -4.82 -23.03
C GLN A 384 -12.25 -4.11 -23.22
N ALA A 385 -12.84 -3.56 -22.16
CA ALA A 385 -14.19 -2.98 -22.22
C ALA A 385 -14.26 -1.59 -21.57
N SER A 386 -14.53 -0.56 -22.37
CA SER A 386 -14.74 0.85 -21.95
C SER A 386 -15.27 1.68 -23.13
N CYS A 387 -15.63 2.95 -22.93
CA CYS A 387 -15.96 3.84 -24.06
C CYS A 387 -14.81 3.92 -25.08
N ILE A 388 -13.56 4.01 -24.62
CA ILE A 388 -12.37 4.14 -25.46
C ILE A 388 -11.32 3.10 -25.06
N ASN A 389 -11.10 2.11 -25.92
CA ASN A 389 -10.08 1.09 -25.74
C ASN A 389 -8.87 1.37 -26.65
N ILE A 390 -7.69 1.46 -26.05
CA ILE A 390 -6.42 1.65 -26.75
C ILE A 390 -5.49 0.49 -26.40
N ALA A 391 -5.00 -0.22 -27.41
CA ALA A 391 -4.02 -1.28 -27.20
C ALA A 391 -3.05 -1.44 -28.37
N LYS A 392 -1.78 -1.74 -28.14
CA LYS A 392 -0.89 -2.08 -29.26
C LYS A 392 -1.24 -3.45 -29.84
N LYS A 393 -1.26 -4.51 -29.02
CA LYS A 393 -1.67 -5.86 -29.43
C LYS A 393 -2.85 -6.35 -28.61
N VAL A 394 -3.88 -6.86 -29.28
CA VAL A 394 -5.04 -7.48 -28.62
C VAL A 394 -5.11 -8.95 -29.02
N LYS A 395 -5.13 -9.85 -28.04
CA LYS A 395 -5.49 -11.26 -28.23
C LYS A 395 -6.79 -11.52 -27.45
N GLY A 396 -7.93 -11.26 -28.09
CA GLY A 396 -9.24 -11.36 -27.45
C GLY A 396 -10.24 -10.36 -28.02
N VAL A 397 -11.02 -9.72 -27.15
CA VAL A 397 -12.15 -8.87 -27.54
C VAL A 397 -11.94 -7.45 -27.03
N GLN A 398 -12.12 -6.46 -27.89
CA GLN A 398 -12.38 -5.08 -27.46
C GLN A 398 -13.86 -4.77 -27.62
N LEU A 399 -14.45 -4.11 -26.63
CA LEU A 399 -15.83 -3.63 -26.63
C LEU A 399 -15.87 -2.18 -26.19
N GLY A 400 -16.30 -1.28 -27.06
CA GLY A 400 -16.34 0.15 -26.76
C GLY A 400 -16.95 1.00 -27.85
N LEU A 401 -17.12 2.29 -27.62
CA LEU A 401 -17.52 3.21 -28.69
C LEU A 401 -16.37 3.37 -29.69
N VAL A 402 -15.15 3.49 -29.18
CA VAL A 402 -13.93 3.64 -29.98
C VAL A 402 -12.92 2.57 -29.57
N ASN A 403 -12.48 1.76 -30.53
CA ASN A 403 -11.43 0.76 -30.35
C ASN A 403 -10.27 1.05 -31.29
N LEU A 404 -9.09 1.29 -30.71
CA LEU A 404 -7.86 1.58 -31.44
C LEU A 404 -6.82 0.51 -31.13
N ALA A 405 -6.31 -0.13 -32.18
CA ALA A 405 -5.20 -1.06 -32.04
C ALA A 405 -4.24 -1.13 -33.23
N ASP A 406 -3.01 -1.59 -32.99
CA ASP A 406 -2.08 -1.92 -34.09
C ASP A 406 -2.44 -3.30 -34.68
N SER A 407 -2.68 -4.30 -33.84
CA SER A 407 -3.10 -5.64 -34.28
C SER A 407 -4.09 -6.30 -33.32
N VAL A 408 -5.04 -7.06 -33.87
CA VAL A 408 -6.08 -7.77 -33.12
C VAL A 408 -6.20 -9.22 -33.61
N SER A 409 -5.85 -10.17 -32.75
CA SER A 409 -6.15 -11.59 -32.90
C SER A 409 -7.45 -11.91 -32.16
N GLY A 410 -8.57 -11.51 -32.74
CA GLY A 410 -9.90 -11.64 -32.14
C GLY A 410 -10.89 -10.71 -32.81
N THR A 411 -11.63 -9.91 -32.04
CA THR A 411 -12.60 -8.95 -32.59
C THR A 411 -12.60 -7.64 -31.81
N SER A 412 -12.93 -6.54 -32.48
CA SER A 412 -13.08 -5.22 -31.87
C SER A 412 -14.44 -4.67 -32.24
N ILE A 413 -15.38 -4.70 -31.29
CA ILE A 413 -16.78 -4.31 -31.51
C ILE A 413 -16.97 -2.90 -30.98
N GLY A 414 -17.37 -2.00 -31.87
CA GLY A 414 -17.63 -0.61 -31.51
C GLY A 414 -18.20 0.23 -32.63
N LEU A 415 -18.57 1.48 -32.30
CA LEU A 415 -19.02 2.46 -33.28
C LEU A 415 -17.89 2.82 -34.25
N ILE A 416 -16.66 2.87 -33.74
CA ILE A 416 -15.45 3.06 -34.55
C ILE A 416 -14.40 2.07 -34.07
N SER A 417 -14.07 1.10 -34.91
CA SER A 417 -13.00 0.14 -34.70
C SER A 417 -11.93 0.33 -35.77
N TYR A 418 -10.76 0.79 -35.36
CA TYR A 418 -9.59 0.95 -36.22
C TYR A 418 -8.46 0.04 -35.75
N VAL A 419 -8.12 -0.93 -36.59
CA VAL A 419 -7.02 -1.88 -36.35
C VAL A 419 -6.03 -1.74 -37.48
N ARG A 420 -4.85 -1.16 -37.23
CA ARG A 420 -3.87 -0.79 -38.29
C ARG A 420 -3.49 -1.94 -39.22
N GLN A 421 -3.32 -3.14 -38.68
CA GLN A 421 -3.02 -4.37 -39.43
C GLN A 421 -4.28 -5.21 -39.70
N GLY A 422 -5.45 -4.58 -39.63
CA GLY A 422 -6.76 -5.19 -39.78
C GLY A 422 -7.32 -5.09 -41.20
N LEU A 423 -8.64 -5.09 -41.29
CA LEU A 423 -9.37 -4.92 -42.53
C LEU A 423 -9.47 -3.42 -42.85
N HIS A 424 -8.91 -3.03 -43.99
CA HIS A 424 -9.06 -1.69 -44.58
C HIS A 424 -9.38 -1.87 -46.06
N LYS A 425 -10.63 -1.61 -46.44
CA LYS A 425 -11.10 -1.89 -47.80
C LYS A 425 -11.97 -0.79 -48.36
N PHE A 426 -11.67 -0.40 -49.60
CA PHE A 426 -12.56 0.39 -50.42
C PHE A 426 -13.35 -0.56 -51.33
N GLU A 427 -14.65 -0.32 -51.42
CA GLU A 427 -15.55 -1.08 -52.27
C GLU A 427 -16.38 -0.13 -53.12
N ILE A 428 -16.49 -0.45 -54.40
CA ILE A 428 -17.42 0.18 -55.33
C ILE A 428 -18.48 -0.86 -55.65
N ALA A 429 -19.75 -0.53 -55.47
CA ALA A 429 -20.85 -1.44 -55.76
C ALA A 429 -21.90 -0.79 -56.67
N MET A 430 -22.42 -1.59 -57.59
CA MET A 430 -23.63 -1.29 -58.36
C MET A 430 -24.79 -2.05 -57.73
N HIS A 431 -25.87 -1.35 -57.41
CA HIS A 431 -27.07 -1.91 -56.77
C HIS A 431 -28.24 -2.05 -57.76
N GLU A 432 -29.23 -2.87 -57.41
CA GLU A 432 -30.41 -3.18 -58.24
C GLU A 432 -31.27 -1.95 -58.59
N ASN A 433 -31.26 -0.95 -57.71
CA ASN A 433 -31.93 0.35 -57.86
C ASN A 433 -31.04 1.40 -58.57
N ARG A 434 -30.00 0.93 -59.28
CA ARG A 434 -29.11 1.74 -60.12
C ARG A 434 -28.30 2.79 -59.34
N TYR A 435 -27.97 2.50 -58.07
CA TYR A 435 -26.99 3.29 -57.31
C TYR A 435 -25.57 2.78 -57.47
N ALA A 436 -24.65 3.73 -57.49
CA ALA A 436 -23.26 3.50 -57.17
C ALA A 436 -23.04 3.78 -55.70
N SER A 437 -22.43 2.85 -54.96
CA SER A 437 -21.90 3.17 -53.63
C SER A 437 -20.39 3.06 -53.59
N LEU A 438 -19.75 4.01 -52.93
CA LEU A 438 -18.38 3.91 -52.46
C LEU A 438 -18.42 3.63 -50.95
N SER A 439 -17.84 2.52 -50.53
CA SER A 439 -17.77 2.12 -49.13
C SER A 439 -16.33 2.01 -48.63
N PHE A 440 -16.08 2.48 -47.42
CA PHE A 440 -14.86 2.20 -46.66
C PHE A 440 -15.16 1.29 -45.47
N LYS A 441 -14.46 0.16 -45.41
CA LYS A 441 -14.58 -0.83 -44.34
C LYS A 441 -13.33 -0.80 -43.46
N THR A 442 -13.52 -0.71 -42.14
CA THR A 442 -12.43 -0.68 -41.14
C THR A 442 -12.69 -1.61 -39.96
N GLY A 443 -11.66 -2.29 -39.46
CA GLY A 443 -11.73 -3.08 -38.21
C GLY A 443 -11.05 -4.43 -38.35
N THR A 444 -11.73 -5.50 -37.93
CA THR A 444 -11.24 -6.89 -38.05
C THR A 444 -12.08 -7.66 -39.06
N HIS A 445 -11.62 -8.82 -39.56
CA HIS A 445 -12.47 -9.68 -40.39
C HIS A 445 -13.70 -10.21 -39.64
N ARG A 446 -13.64 -10.35 -38.32
CA ARG A 446 -14.76 -10.86 -37.51
C ARG A 446 -15.81 -9.78 -37.22
N PHE A 447 -15.40 -8.52 -37.17
CA PHE A 447 -16.26 -7.35 -37.06
C PHE A 447 -15.57 -6.13 -37.66
N TYR A 448 -16.23 -5.46 -38.59
CA TYR A 448 -15.78 -4.20 -39.17
C TYR A 448 -16.92 -3.21 -39.30
N ASN A 449 -16.60 -1.92 -39.21
CA ASN A 449 -17.51 -0.82 -39.52
C ASN A 449 -17.51 -0.57 -41.04
N ILE A 450 -18.65 -0.12 -41.55
CA ILE A 450 -18.87 0.23 -42.95
C ILE A 450 -19.31 1.69 -42.99
N PHE A 451 -18.58 2.52 -43.71
CA PHE A 451 -18.99 3.89 -44.04
C PHE A 451 -19.29 3.90 -45.53
N THR A 452 -20.50 4.25 -45.92
CA THR A 452 -20.92 4.24 -47.33
C THR A 452 -21.42 5.59 -47.75
N GLY A 453 -21.06 6.00 -48.96
CA GLY A 453 -21.67 7.12 -49.68
C GLY A 453 -22.18 6.59 -51.02
N SER A 454 -23.40 6.94 -51.39
CA SER A 454 -23.99 6.47 -52.65
C SER A 454 -24.57 7.60 -53.47
N ILE A 455 -24.59 7.43 -54.78
CA ILE A 455 -25.19 8.33 -55.76
C ILE A 455 -26.02 7.52 -56.75
N ASN A 456 -27.08 8.12 -57.28
CA ASN A 456 -27.77 7.58 -58.45
C ASN A 456 -27.00 7.90 -59.73
N ILE A 457 -27.03 6.96 -60.69
CA ILE A 457 -26.35 7.08 -61.99
C ILE A 457 -27.33 7.46 -63.12
N ASP A 458 -28.64 7.41 -62.88
CA ASP A 458 -29.68 7.82 -63.84
C ASP A 458 -30.12 9.28 -63.57
N ASP A 459 -31.22 9.73 -64.20
CA ASP A 459 -31.77 11.10 -64.11
C ASP A 459 -32.24 11.54 -62.69
N GLY A 460 -32.05 10.71 -61.66
CA GLY A 460 -32.40 11.01 -60.28
C GLY A 460 -31.28 11.71 -59.52
N ASN A 461 -31.55 12.90 -58.96
CA ASN A 461 -30.55 13.71 -58.25
C ASN A 461 -30.48 13.40 -56.75
N TYR A 462 -30.24 12.14 -56.38
CA TYR A 462 -30.21 11.77 -54.96
C TYR A 462 -28.94 11.05 -54.54
N TRP A 463 -28.58 11.31 -53.28
CA TRP A 463 -27.36 10.82 -52.65
C TRP A 463 -27.69 10.20 -51.29
N SER A 464 -26.85 9.28 -50.85
CA SER A 464 -26.99 8.69 -49.53
C SER A 464 -25.68 8.63 -48.77
N VAL A 465 -25.78 8.72 -47.45
CA VAL A 465 -24.68 8.46 -46.51
C VAL A 465 -25.14 7.44 -45.50
N GLY A 466 -24.29 6.46 -45.22
CA GLY A 466 -24.67 5.33 -44.39
C GLY A 466 -23.56 4.81 -43.52
N TYR A 467 -23.98 4.13 -42.47
CA TYR A 467 -23.14 3.48 -41.49
C TYR A 467 -23.65 2.06 -41.26
N GLY A 468 -22.72 1.11 -41.14
CA GLY A 468 -23.04 -0.29 -40.95
C GLY A 468 -21.95 -1.07 -40.25
N ALA A 469 -22.24 -2.35 -40.07
CA ALA A 469 -21.29 -3.33 -39.57
C ALA A 469 -21.37 -4.61 -40.38
N GLY A 470 -20.27 -5.35 -40.42
CA GLY A 470 -20.24 -6.62 -41.10
C GLY A 470 -19.25 -7.61 -40.51
N THR A 471 -19.33 -8.83 -41.02
CA THR A 471 -18.44 -9.94 -40.67
C THR A 471 -18.06 -10.73 -41.92
N GLU A 472 -16.85 -11.26 -41.93
CA GLU A 472 -16.30 -12.07 -43.02
C GLU A 472 -15.65 -13.35 -42.50
N PHE A 473 -16.11 -14.47 -43.05
CA PHE A 473 -15.54 -15.79 -42.85
C PHE A 473 -14.60 -16.12 -44.02
N ARG A 474 -13.32 -16.38 -43.68
CA ARG A 474 -12.29 -16.74 -44.66
C ARG A 474 -12.11 -18.27 -44.64
N GLU A 475 -12.90 -18.96 -45.45
CA GLU A 475 -12.88 -20.43 -45.51
C GLU A 475 -11.72 -20.97 -46.37
N ARG A 476 -11.32 -20.23 -47.43
CA ARG A 476 -10.18 -20.57 -48.31
C ARG A 476 -9.42 -19.31 -48.75
N LYS A 477 -8.20 -19.46 -49.29
CA LYS A 477 -7.42 -18.31 -49.82
C LYS A 477 -8.19 -17.52 -50.90
N ARG A 478 -8.98 -18.23 -51.74
CA ARG A 478 -9.60 -17.67 -52.96
C ARG A 478 -11.05 -17.19 -52.79
N PHE A 479 -11.81 -17.74 -51.85
CA PHE A 479 -13.22 -17.38 -51.63
C PHE A 479 -13.45 -16.87 -50.20
N TYR A 480 -14.40 -15.96 -50.04
CA TYR A 480 -14.89 -15.53 -48.74
C TYR A 480 -16.40 -15.35 -48.76
N PHE A 481 -17.01 -15.53 -47.59
CA PHE A 481 -18.43 -15.32 -47.36
C PHE A 481 -18.60 -14.36 -46.19
N GLY A 482 -19.63 -13.53 -46.22
CA GLY A 482 -19.85 -12.57 -45.15
C GLY A 482 -21.26 -12.02 -45.14
N PHE A 483 -21.53 -11.22 -44.12
CA PHE A 483 -22.79 -10.52 -43.93
C PHE A 483 -22.51 -9.06 -43.63
N ASN A 484 -23.21 -8.16 -44.32
CA ASN A 484 -23.23 -6.73 -44.02
C ASN A 484 -24.63 -6.35 -43.54
N PHE A 485 -24.69 -5.44 -42.58
CA PHE A 485 -25.91 -4.73 -42.23
C PHE A 485 -25.58 -3.24 -42.18
N ALA A 486 -26.34 -2.41 -42.90
CA ALA A 486 -26.11 -0.98 -42.97
C ALA A 486 -27.42 -0.21 -42.95
N GLY A 487 -27.40 0.97 -42.33
CA GLY A 487 -28.44 1.98 -42.44
C GLY A 487 -27.90 3.19 -43.17
N SER A 488 -28.67 3.75 -44.10
CA SER A 488 -28.30 4.94 -44.86
C SER A 488 -29.42 5.97 -44.82
N TYR A 489 -29.05 7.23 -44.67
CA TYR A 489 -29.94 8.34 -44.95
C TYR A 489 -29.92 8.61 -46.45
N VAL A 490 -31.10 8.73 -47.07
CA VAL A 490 -31.26 9.00 -48.50
C VAL A 490 -31.83 10.40 -48.67
N ASN A 491 -31.10 11.27 -49.36
CA ASN A 491 -31.59 12.59 -49.71
C ASN A 491 -32.06 12.61 -51.16
N GLU A 492 -33.37 12.74 -51.36
CA GLU A 492 -34.01 12.80 -52.68
C GLU A 492 -34.06 14.21 -53.33
N ASN A 493 -33.58 15.26 -52.63
CA ASN A 493 -33.61 16.66 -53.07
C ASN A 493 -32.22 17.33 -53.07
N PHE A 494 -31.97 18.24 -54.01
CA PHE A 494 -30.70 19.01 -54.06
C PHE A 494 -30.69 20.21 -53.09
N GLU A 495 -31.85 20.73 -52.70
CA GLU A 495 -31.96 21.87 -51.77
C GLU A 495 -31.95 21.41 -50.31
N PHE A 496 -31.23 22.14 -49.45
CA PHE A 496 -31.31 21.97 -48.00
C PHE A 496 -32.74 22.33 -47.56
N VAL A 497 -33.58 21.33 -47.38
CA VAL A 497 -34.94 21.52 -46.84
C VAL A 497 -34.81 21.92 -45.36
N ASP A 498 -35.60 22.89 -44.90
CA ASP A 498 -35.69 23.29 -43.47
C ASP A 498 -36.25 22.16 -42.56
N TYR A 499 -36.62 21.02 -43.16
CA TYR A 499 -37.12 19.81 -42.54
C TYR A 499 -36.22 18.63 -42.94
N PHE A 500 -35.78 17.82 -41.97
CA PHE A 500 -35.08 16.57 -42.25
C PHE A 500 -36.11 15.44 -42.43
N PRO A 501 -36.50 15.06 -43.66
CA PRO A 501 -37.43 13.95 -43.87
C PRO A 501 -36.83 12.67 -43.30
N ILE A 502 -37.67 11.81 -42.75
CA ILE A 502 -37.28 10.44 -42.41
C ILE A 502 -37.10 9.73 -43.73
N ASN A 503 -35.87 9.52 -44.21
CA ASN A 503 -35.58 8.74 -45.42
C ASN A 503 -34.48 7.73 -45.11
N THR A 504 -34.87 6.62 -44.47
CA THR A 504 -33.93 5.64 -43.94
C THR A 504 -33.98 4.35 -44.74
N HIS A 505 -32.85 3.99 -45.37
CA HIS A 505 -32.64 2.71 -46.03
C HIS A 505 -31.87 1.76 -45.12
N LEU A 506 -32.48 0.67 -44.69
CA LEU A 506 -31.82 -0.45 -44.03
C LEU A 506 -31.56 -1.57 -45.03
N LYS A 507 -30.32 -2.05 -45.06
CA LYS A 507 -29.87 -3.10 -45.99
C LYS A 507 -29.17 -4.21 -45.22
N PHE A 508 -29.67 -5.44 -45.36
CA PHE A 508 -28.97 -6.66 -44.97
C PHE A 508 -28.45 -7.38 -46.22
N GLU A 509 -27.17 -7.72 -46.24
CA GLU A 509 -26.48 -8.16 -47.44
C GLU A 509 -25.51 -9.32 -47.13
N PRO A 510 -25.97 -10.58 -47.25
CA PRO A 510 -25.09 -11.72 -47.38
C PRO A 510 -24.32 -11.62 -48.70
N HIS A 511 -23.02 -11.91 -48.69
CA HIS A 511 -22.18 -11.81 -49.89
C HIS A 511 -21.20 -12.97 -50.01
N ILE A 512 -20.93 -13.36 -51.25
CA ILE A 512 -19.87 -14.29 -51.61
C ILE A 512 -18.89 -13.59 -52.54
N GLY A 513 -17.60 -13.64 -52.20
CA GLY A 513 -16.56 -12.95 -52.93
C GLY A 513 -15.45 -13.86 -53.43
N TRP A 514 -14.96 -13.57 -54.64
CA TRP A 514 -13.88 -14.25 -55.31
C TRP A 514 -12.65 -13.34 -55.41
N ARG A 515 -11.53 -13.77 -54.82
CA ARG A 515 -10.25 -13.05 -54.88
C ARG A 515 -9.46 -13.45 -56.12
N PHE A 516 -9.11 -12.46 -56.93
CA PHE A 516 -8.22 -12.63 -58.08
C PHE A 516 -6.77 -12.27 -57.73
N PHE A 517 -6.59 -11.27 -56.85
CA PHE A 517 -5.30 -10.83 -56.32
C PHE A 517 -5.30 -10.83 -54.79
N LYS A 518 -4.17 -10.48 -54.16
CA LYS A 518 -4.06 -10.41 -52.70
C LYS A 518 -4.95 -9.31 -52.09
N THR A 519 -5.18 -8.23 -52.83
CA THR A 519 -5.92 -7.05 -52.37
C THR A 519 -7.32 -6.96 -52.97
N SER A 520 -7.49 -7.39 -54.23
CA SER A 520 -8.72 -7.16 -55.00
C SER A 520 -9.64 -8.39 -55.13
N ALA A 521 -10.94 -8.15 -55.15
CA ALA A 521 -11.97 -9.19 -55.29
C ALA A 521 -13.23 -8.66 -56.01
N ILE A 522 -14.02 -9.56 -56.57
CA ILE A 522 -15.39 -9.30 -57.01
C ILE A 522 -16.31 -10.09 -56.10
N ALA A 523 -17.39 -9.49 -55.64
CA ALA A 523 -18.42 -10.17 -54.86
C ALA A 523 -19.80 -9.96 -55.47
N VAL A 524 -20.65 -10.97 -55.27
CA VAL A 524 -22.09 -10.89 -55.54
C VAL A 524 -22.79 -10.92 -54.20
N ALA A 525 -23.74 -10.01 -54.04
CA ALA A 525 -24.30 -9.68 -52.75
C ALA A 525 -25.83 -9.54 -52.86
N PRO A 526 -26.61 -10.63 -52.75
CA PRO A 526 -28.06 -10.52 -52.60
C PRO A 526 -28.39 -9.70 -51.35
N SER A 527 -29.49 -8.95 -51.39
CA SER A 527 -29.87 -8.05 -50.31
C SER A 527 -31.33 -8.15 -49.94
N MET A 528 -31.61 -7.88 -48.67
CA MET A 528 -32.94 -7.57 -48.17
C MET A 528 -32.94 -6.10 -47.77
N ASN A 529 -33.86 -5.34 -48.33
CA ASN A 529 -33.92 -3.89 -48.20
C ASN A 529 -35.22 -3.48 -47.52
N LEU A 530 -35.14 -2.51 -46.63
CA LEU A 530 -36.27 -1.80 -46.05
C LEU A 530 -36.03 -0.30 -46.22
N PHE A 531 -37.02 0.42 -46.73
CA PHE A 531 -36.97 1.86 -46.85
C PHE A 531 -38.12 2.48 -46.09
N ILE A 532 -37.81 3.42 -45.20
CA ILE A 532 -38.78 4.12 -44.37
C ILE A 532 -38.75 5.57 -44.80
N THR A 533 -39.90 6.07 -45.28
CA THR A 533 -40.03 7.43 -45.80
C THR A 533 -41.26 8.15 -45.23
N ASP A 534 -41.11 9.40 -44.78
CA ASP A 534 -42.24 10.32 -44.52
C ASP A 534 -42.48 11.29 -45.70
N TRP A 535 -41.73 11.11 -46.79
CA TRP A 535 -41.76 12.01 -47.93
C TRP A 535 -43.01 11.77 -48.79
N LEU A 536 -43.71 12.88 -49.07
CA LEU A 536 -44.85 12.94 -49.97
C LEU A 536 -44.39 13.56 -51.29
N SER A 537 -44.69 12.88 -52.40
CA SER A 537 -44.47 13.40 -53.75
C SER A 537 -45.39 14.59 -54.05
N GLU A 538 -45.06 15.41 -55.05
CA GLU A 538 -45.85 16.57 -55.50
C GLU A 538 -47.33 16.25 -55.79
N ASN A 539 -47.64 14.98 -56.08
CA ASN A 539 -49.00 14.48 -56.34
C ASN A 539 -49.77 14.02 -55.09
N GLY A 540 -49.23 14.23 -53.87
CA GLY A 540 -49.90 13.88 -52.61
C GLY A 540 -49.86 12.39 -52.23
N HIS A 541 -49.10 11.57 -52.98
CA HIS A 541 -48.83 10.16 -52.67
C HIS A 541 -47.45 10.00 -52.00
N TYR A 542 -47.32 9.10 -51.01
CA TYR A 542 -46.00 8.68 -50.50
C TYR A 542 -45.22 8.00 -51.62
N GLY A 543 -44.27 8.71 -52.22
CA GLY A 543 -43.82 8.39 -53.57
C GLY A 543 -42.32 8.42 -53.75
N SER A 544 -41.54 7.81 -52.85
CA SER A 544 -40.09 7.71 -53.06
C SER A 544 -39.76 6.89 -54.31
N SER A 545 -38.85 7.42 -55.14
CA SER A 545 -38.31 6.70 -56.30
C SER A 545 -37.19 5.71 -55.92
N PHE A 546 -36.89 5.61 -54.61
CA PHE A 546 -35.75 4.85 -54.10
C PHE A 546 -35.94 3.34 -54.16
N ALA A 547 -37.18 2.87 -53.91
CA ALA A 547 -37.53 1.46 -54.02
C ALA A 547 -37.79 1.12 -55.50
N PRO A 548 -37.04 0.19 -56.12
CA PRO A 548 -37.21 -0.14 -57.54
C PRO A 548 -38.51 -0.91 -57.79
N TYR A 549 -38.98 -1.62 -56.78
CA TYR A 549 -40.26 -2.31 -56.70
C TYR A 549 -40.57 -2.59 -55.23
N GLU A 550 -41.81 -2.94 -54.93
CA GLU A 550 -42.26 -3.17 -53.56
C GLU A 550 -42.83 -4.60 -53.46
N MET A 551 -42.19 -5.45 -52.65
CA MET A 551 -42.75 -6.76 -52.30
C MET A 551 -43.84 -6.64 -51.25
N PHE A 552 -43.66 -5.68 -50.34
CA PHE A 552 -44.68 -5.24 -49.42
C PHE A 552 -44.52 -3.74 -49.18
N GLU A 553 -45.64 -3.12 -48.85
CA GLU A 553 -45.76 -1.72 -48.51
C GLU A 553 -46.73 -1.61 -47.33
N VAL A 554 -46.37 -0.79 -46.34
CA VAL A 554 -47.27 -0.36 -45.27
C VAL A 554 -47.19 1.16 -45.18
N ALA A 555 -48.34 1.82 -45.23
CA ALA A 555 -48.44 3.27 -45.09
C ALA A 555 -49.44 3.61 -43.96
N GLU A 556 -48.94 4.16 -42.85
CA GLU A 556 -49.73 4.57 -41.68
C GLU A 556 -49.17 5.88 -41.10
N GLU A 557 -50.06 6.75 -40.59
CA GLU A 557 -49.73 7.93 -39.78
C GLU A 557 -48.62 8.88 -40.31
N GLY A 558 -48.49 9.09 -41.63
CA GLY A 558 -47.44 10.00 -42.15
C GLY A 558 -46.19 9.30 -42.65
N VAL A 559 -46.09 7.97 -42.54
CA VAL A 559 -44.89 7.20 -42.88
C VAL A 559 -45.23 6.01 -43.78
N LYS A 560 -44.40 5.80 -44.79
CA LYS A 560 -44.41 4.63 -45.68
C LYS A 560 -43.19 3.76 -45.42
N VAL A 561 -43.40 2.46 -45.32
CA VAL A 561 -42.36 1.44 -45.21
C VAL A 561 -42.45 0.51 -46.42
N SER A 562 -41.40 0.48 -47.23
CA SER A 562 -41.29 -0.36 -48.43
C SER A 562 -40.21 -1.43 -48.23
N GLY A 563 -40.52 -2.66 -48.61
CA GLY A 563 -39.56 -3.77 -48.56
C GLY A 563 -39.36 -4.46 -49.90
N TRP A 564 -38.12 -4.80 -50.24
CA TRP A 564 -37.79 -5.54 -51.46
C TRP A 564 -36.53 -6.39 -51.31
N ILE A 565 -36.36 -7.34 -52.23
CA ILE A 565 -35.14 -8.13 -52.37
C ILE A 565 -34.30 -7.52 -53.49
N GLY A 566 -32.99 -7.50 -53.31
CA GLY A 566 -32.06 -6.89 -54.26
C GLY A 566 -30.83 -7.74 -54.50
N ALA A 567 -29.92 -7.20 -55.30
CA ALA A 567 -28.62 -7.79 -55.50
C ALA A 567 -27.64 -6.72 -55.96
N SER A 568 -26.39 -6.84 -55.50
CA SER A 568 -25.33 -5.91 -55.82
C SER A 568 -24.10 -6.65 -56.34
N ILE A 569 -23.43 -6.04 -57.30
CA ILE A 569 -22.11 -6.48 -57.76
C ILE A 569 -21.09 -5.51 -57.15
N VAL A 570 -20.12 -6.08 -56.42
CA VAL A 570 -19.14 -5.31 -55.66
C VAL A 570 -17.74 -5.57 -56.22
N ILE A 571 -17.01 -4.50 -56.50
CA ILE A 571 -15.58 -4.52 -56.76
C ILE A 571 -14.87 -4.03 -55.50
N ARG A 572 -14.02 -4.88 -54.92
CA ARG A 572 -13.21 -4.58 -53.75
C ARG A 572 -11.76 -4.33 -54.17
N LEU A 573 -11.16 -3.28 -53.61
CA LEU A 573 -9.79 -2.84 -53.88
C LEU A 573 -8.80 -3.19 -52.76
#